data_AF-A0A7L1MAY1-F1
#
_entry.id   AF-A0A7L1MAY1-F1
#
_cell.length_a   1.000
_cell.length_b   1.000
_cell.length_c   1.000
_cell.angle_alpha   90.00
_cell.angle_beta   90.00
_cell.angle_gamma   90.00
#
_symmetry.space_group_name_H-M   'P 1'
#
loop_
_entity.id
_entity.type
_entity.pdbx_description
1 polymer ?
#
loop_
_entity_poly.entity_id
_entity_poly.type
_entity_poly.pdbx_seq_one_letter_code
_entity_poly.pdbx_strand_id
1 'polypeptide(L)'
;PTMTGKTQTSNVTNKNDPKSINSRVFIGNLNTAIVKKGDIEAIFAKYGKIVGCSVHKGYAFVQYMSERHARAAVAGENARIIAGQPL
;
A
#
# COMPACT_ATOMS: atom_id res chain seq x y z
N PRO A 1 -13.85 0.51 -25.26
CA PRO A 1 -14.84 0.44 -24.16
C PRO A 1 -14.13 0.43 -22.80
N THR A 2 -14.50 1.40 -21.95
CA THR A 2 -14.06 1.67 -20.57
C THR A 2 -12.56 1.87 -20.35
N MET A 3 -12.06 3.08 -20.63
CA MET A 3 -10.92 3.64 -19.91
C MET A 3 -11.32 3.85 -18.45
N THR A 4 -11.04 2.90 -17.57
CA THR A 4 -11.05 3.16 -16.11
C THR A 4 -9.88 4.09 -15.83
N GLY A 5 -10.16 5.39 -15.76
CA GLY A 5 -9.18 6.40 -15.39
C GLY A 5 -8.52 5.98 -14.08
N LYS A 6 -7.22 5.68 -14.11
CA LYS A 6 -6.42 5.46 -12.91
C LYS A 6 -6.49 6.74 -12.11
N THR A 7 -7.37 6.81 -11.11
CA THR A 7 -7.33 7.90 -10.13
C THR A 7 -5.96 7.85 -9.50
N GLN A 8 -5.15 8.86 -9.80
CA GLN A 8 -3.78 8.96 -9.31
C GLN A 8 -3.81 8.95 -7.77
N THR A 9 -3.20 7.94 -7.16
CA THR A 9 -3.10 7.86 -5.71
C THR A 9 -2.19 8.98 -5.21
N SER A 10 -2.54 9.57 -4.06
CA SER A 10 -1.69 10.58 -3.43
C SER A 10 -0.34 9.98 -3.02
N ASN A 11 0.74 10.76 -3.06
CA ASN A 11 2.02 10.38 -2.45
C ASN A 11 2.06 10.72 -0.94
N VAL A 12 1.01 11.35 -0.40
CA VAL A 12 0.94 11.80 0.99
C VAL A 12 0.35 10.71 1.87
N THR A 13 1.18 10.16 2.76
CA THR A 13 0.80 9.10 3.72
C THR A 13 1.29 9.43 5.13
N ASN A 14 1.38 10.71 5.51
CA ASN A 14 1.90 11.15 6.82
C ASN A 14 0.87 11.99 7.61
N LYS A 15 -0.42 11.87 7.29
CA LYS A 15 -1.48 12.52 8.07
C LYS A 15 -1.55 11.93 9.48
N ASN A 16 -1.72 12.79 10.49
CA ASN A 16 -1.69 12.41 11.90
C ASN A 16 -3.08 12.30 12.53
N ASP A 17 -4.17 12.45 11.76
CA ASP A 17 -5.50 12.22 12.28
C ASP A 17 -5.71 10.71 12.58
N PRO A 18 -6.40 10.34 13.69
CA PRO A 18 -6.51 8.94 14.11
C PRO A 18 -7.10 8.01 13.04
N LYS A 19 -8.04 8.51 12.24
CA LYS A 19 -8.66 7.74 11.15
C LYS A 19 -7.63 7.37 10.08
N SER A 20 -6.80 8.33 9.65
CA SER A 20 -5.70 8.08 8.71
C SER A 20 -4.66 7.14 9.29
N ILE A 21 -4.30 7.27 10.58
CA ILE A 21 -3.33 6.38 11.23
C ILE A 21 -3.81 4.94 11.21
N ASN A 22 -5.05 4.68 11.65
CA ASN A 22 -5.60 3.33 11.72
C ASN A 22 -5.81 2.68 10.33
N SER A 23 -5.93 3.48 9.28
CA SER A 23 -6.11 3.00 7.90
C SER A 23 -4.82 2.98 7.07
N ARG A 24 -3.67 3.15 7.71
CA ARG A 24 -2.34 3.09 7.07
C ARG A 24 -1.66 1.76 7.33
N VAL A 25 -1.10 1.18 6.27
CA VAL A 25 -0.30 -0.04 6.31
C VAL A 25 1.15 0.33 6.05
N PHE A 26 2.04 -0.12 6.93
CA PHE A 26 3.48 -0.12 6.72
C PHE A 26 3.89 -1.43 6.05
N ILE A 27 4.73 -1.35 5.03
CA ILE A 27 5.25 -2.48 4.27
C ILE A 27 6.77 -2.45 4.41
N GLY A 28 7.31 -3.35 5.24
CA GLY A 28 8.74 -3.45 5.52
C GLY A 28 9.47 -4.37 4.55
N ASN A 29 10.77 -4.50 4.77
CA ASN A 29 11.66 -5.45 4.07
C ASN A 29 11.48 -5.48 2.54
N LEU A 30 11.25 -4.30 1.96
CA LEU A 30 10.86 -4.17 0.57
C LEU A 30 12.10 -3.97 -0.31
N ASN A 31 12.31 -4.84 -1.30
CA ASN A 31 13.34 -4.65 -2.31
C ASN A 31 12.97 -3.51 -3.29
N THR A 32 13.15 -2.26 -2.88
CA THR A 32 12.77 -1.09 -3.70
C THR A 32 13.64 -0.85 -4.93
N ALA A 33 14.73 -1.60 -5.09
CA ALA A 33 15.46 -1.65 -6.35
C ALA A 33 14.60 -2.28 -7.45
N ILE A 34 13.79 -3.29 -7.09
CA ILE A 34 12.93 -4.04 -8.01
C ILE A 34 11.48 -3.58 -7.90
N VAL A 35 10.90 -3.59 -6.70
CA VAL A 35 9.48 -3.28 -6.46
C VAL A 35 9.24 -1.78 -6.51
N LYS A 36 8.29 -1.35 -7.35
CA LYS A 36 7.91 0.06 -7.54
C LYS A 36 6.52 0.34 -6.99
N LYS A 37 6.20 1.64 -6.90
CA LYS A 37 4.88 2.12 -6.44
C LYS A 37 3.71 1.40 -7.12
N GLY A 38 3.79 1.23 -8.44
CA GLY A 38 2.74 0.56 -9.21
C GLY A 38 2.53 -0.91 -8.82
N ASP A 39 3.59 -1.62 -8.45
CA ASP A 39 3.50 -3.01 -7.98
C ASP A 39 2.80 -3.05 -6.61
N ILE A 40 3.20 -2.17 -5.70
CA ILE A 40 2.56 -2.02 -4.38
C ILE A 40 1.07 -1.73 -4.55
N GLU A 41 0.72 -0.77 -5.40
CA GLU A 41 -0.69 -0.47 -5.67
C GLU A 41 -1.44 -1.67 -6.23
N ALA A 42 -0.86 -2.39 -7.20
CA ALA A 42 -1.50 -3.55 -7.80
C ALA A 42 -1.73 -4.69 -6.78
N ILE A 43 -0.73 -4.97 -5.93
CA ILE A 43 -0.83 -6.00 -4.89
C ILE A 43 -1.89 -5.65 -3.86
N PHE A 44 -1.90 -4.40 -3.41
CA PHE A 44 -2.72 -3.96 -2.28
C PHE A 44 -4.13 -3.50 -2.70
N ALA A 45 -4.37 -3.17 -3.98
CA ALA A 45 -5.68 -2.71 -4.46
C ALA A 45 -6.83 -3.72 -4.23
N LYS A 46 -6.52 -5.03 -4.14
CA LYS A 46 -7.53 -6.07 -3.90
C LYS A 46 -8.20 -5.97 -2.52
N TYR A 47 -7.57 -5.29 -1.55
CA TYR A 47 -8.12 -5.13 -0.20
C TYR A 47 -9.04 -3.92 -0.06
N GLY A 48 -8.98 -2.96 -0.97
CA GLY A 48 -9.81 -1.77 -0.98
C GLY A 48 -9.17 -0.59 -1.71
N LYS A 49 -9.91 0.51 -1.79
CA LYS A 49 -9.44 1.74 -2.46
C LYS A 49 -8.23 2.33 -1.73
N ILE A 50 -7.10 2.36 -2.43
CA ILE A 50 -5.88 3.07 -2.02
C ILE A 50 -6.06 4.56 -2.31
N VAL A 51 -5.96 5.39 -1.27
CA VAL A 51 -6.05 6.86 -1.39
C VAL A 51 -4.67 7.52 -1.31
N GLY A 52 -3.67 6.80 -0.83
CA GLY A 52 -2.27 7.23 -0.89
C GLY A 52 -1.30 6.06 -0.89
N CYS A 53 -0.18 6.23 -1.59
CA CYS A 53 0.93 5.27 -1.60
C CYS A 53 2.24 6.03 -1.69
N SER A 54 3.17 5.75 -0.78
CA SER A 54 4.52 6.31 -0.77
C SER A 54 5.54 5.19 -0.66
N VAL A 55 6.65 5.32 -1.37
CA VAL A 55 7.73 4.32 -1.41
C VAL A 55 9.02 4.99 -1.02
N HIS A 56 9.75 4.34 -0.12
CA HIS A 56 11.01 4.80 0.45
C HIS A 56 12.03 3.66 0.37
N LYS A 57 13.32 3.96 0.52
CA LYS A 57 14.35 2.91 0.45
C LYS A 57 14.10 1.84 1.52
N GLY A 58 13.77 0.63 1.09
CA GLY A 58 13.52 -0.53 1.96
C GLY A 58 12.09 -0.68 2.49
N TYR A 59 11.16 0.24 2.21
CA TYR A 59 9.79 0.18 2.74
C TYR A 59 8.78 1.02 1.95
N ALA A 60 7.50 0.81 2.20
CA ALA A 60 6.42 1.60 1.64
C ALA A 60 5.27 1.81 2.63
N PHE A 61 4.42 2.79 2.35
CA PHE A 61 3.13 2.95 3.02
C PHE A 61 1.99 2.88 2.01
N VAL A 62 0.90 2.24 2.44
CA VAL A 62 -0.39 2.26 1.75
C VAL A 62 -1.42 2.87 2.69
N GLN A 63 -2.09 3.92 2.22
CA GLN A 63 -3.20 4.57 2.92
C GLN A 63 -4.51 4.10 2.28
N TYR A 64 -5.34 3.45 3.08
CA TYR A 64 -6.71 3.10 2.70
C TYR A 64 -7.70 4.15 3.18
N MET A 65 -8.92 4.09 2.65
CA MET A 65 -10.06 4.88 3.11
C MET A 65 -10.68 4.36 4.42
N SER A 66 -10.41 3.09 4.80
CA SER A 66 -10.98 2.42 5.96
C SER A 66 -9.96 1.52 6.65
N GLU A 67 -10.01 1.49 7.99
CA GLU A 67 -9.21 0.60 8.83
C GLU A 67 -9.44 -0.88 8.52
N ARG A 68 -10.66 -1.27 8.12
CA ARG A 68 -10.97 -2.65 7.75
C ARG A 68 -10.11 -3.13 6.57
N HIS A 69 -9.91 -2.29 5.55
CA HIS A 69 -9.07 -2.63 4.41
C HIS A 69 -7.60 -2.74 4.80
N ALA A 70 -7.12 -1.85 5.68
CA ALA A 70 -5.77 -1.91 6.22
C ALA A 70 -5.51 -3.23 6.97
N ARG A 71 -6.42 -3.62 7.88
CA ARG A 71 -6.31 -4.89 8.62
C ARG A 71 -6.34 -6.11 7.69
N ALA A 72 -7.22 -6.11 6.68
CA ALA A 72 -7.29 -7.19 5.70
C ALA A 72 -5.98 -7.32 4.90
N ALA A 73 -5.39 -6.19 4.51
CA ALA A 73 -4.12 -6.17 3.78
C ALA A 73 -2.95 -6.69 4.63
N VAL A 74 -2.87 -6.28 5.90
CA VAL A 74 -1.86 -6.79 6.83
C VAL A 74 -2.01 -8.31 6.98
N ALA A 75 -3.21 -8.80 7.24
CA ALA A 75 -3.45 -10.23 7.41
C ALA A 75 -3.14 -11.05 6.14
N GLY A 76 -3.40 -10.50 4.95
CA GLY A 76 -3.26 -11.23 3.69
C GLY A 76 -1.87 -11.15 3.04
N GLU A 77 -1.04 -10.16 3.40
CA GLU A 77 0.29 -9.97 2.78
C GLU A 77 1.46 -10.19 3.74
N ASN A 78 1.23 -10.28 5.05
CA ASN A 78 2.29 -10.55 6.02
C ASN A 78 3.03 -11.85 5.68
N ALA A 79 4.37 -11.81 5.67
CA ALA A 79 5.26 -12.90 5.29
C ALA A 79 5.15 -13.39 3.83
N ARG A 80 4.40 -12.69 2.96
CA ARG A 80 4.40 -12.99 1.52
C ARG A 80 5.78 -12.71 0.93
N ILE A 81 6.26 -13.61 0.07
CA ILE A 81 7.49 -13.39 -0.68
C ILE A 81 7.24 -12.48 -1.89
N ILE A 82 7.95 -11.36 -1.95
CA ILE A 82 7.97 -10.43 -3.10
C ILE A 82 9.42 -10.12 -3.47
N ALA A 83 9.77 -10.29 -4.74
CA ALA A 83 11.12 -10.07 -5.25
C ALA A 83 12.22 -10.79 -4.42
N GLY A 84 11.90 -12.00 -3.95
CA GLY A 84 12.80 -12.84 -3.16
C GLY A 84 12.89 -12.49 -1.67
N GLN A 85 12.09 -11.56 -1.16
CA GLN A 85 12.09 -11.15 0.25
C GLN A 85 10.70 -11.31 0.89
N PRO A 86 10.59 -11.76 2.15
CA PRO A 86 9.33 -11.73 2.88
C PRO A 86 8.95 -10.30 3.25
N LEU A 87 7.68 -9.92 3.07
CA LEU A 87 7.13 -8.65 3.55
C LEU A 87 6.91 -8.63 5.06
#